data_AF-A0AAD5RVB0-F1
#
_entry.id   AF-A0AAD5RVB0-F1
#
_cell.length_a   1.000
_cell.length_b   1.000
_cell.length_c   1.000
_cell.angle_alpha   90.00
_cell.angle_beta   90.00
_cell.angle_gamma   90.00
#
_symmetry.space_group_name_H-M   'P 1'
#
loop_
_entity.id
_entity.type
_entity.pdbx_description
1 polymer ?
#
loop_
_entity_poly.entity_id
_entity_poly.type
_entity_poly.pdbx_seq_one_letter_code
_entity_poly.pdbx_strand_id
1 'polypeptide(L)'
;MKITLDLAINHTFDQHAWFQSSKSGRQSEKRDWNIWKPAVYDHRGRGHPPNNWRAIFGGGSVWEWDEQSQEYYLHLFSLEKGVDGFIIDTVNMYSKPSSYPSVAPTDSGAVAQPAHTLCCNGPKIHEYRREIGSMLKKYDTVPRNFALPQFKNAVRSTRDLIKGTDVWTTTFLENHD
;
A
#
# COMPACT_ATOMS: atom_id res chain seq x y z
N MET A 1 -2.50 26.82 15.60
CA MET A 1 -3.14 25.68 14.89
C MET A 1 -2.05 24.91 14.16
N LYS A 2 -2.06 23.58 14.23
CA LYS A 2 -1.14 22.70 13.49
C LYS A 2 -1.96 21.91 12.47
N ILE A 3 -1.37 21.60 11.31
CA ILE A 3 -1.99 20.77 10.27
C ILE A 3 -1.12 19.52 10.15
N THR A 4 -1.76 18.36 10.25
CA THR A 4 -1.15 17.05 9.99
C THR A 4 -1.80 16.50 8.72
N LEU A 5 -0.99 15.91 7.84
CA LEU A 5 -1.45 15.24 6.63
C LEU A 5 -1.12 13.75 6.75
N ASP A 6 -1.98 12.92 6.18
CA ASP A 6 -1.76 11.48 6.10
C ASP A 6 -0.75 11.14 4.99
N LEU A 7 0.09 10.13 5.23
CA LEU A 7 1.11 9.64 4.30
C LEU A 7 0.92 8.14 4.07
N ALA A 8 0.18 7.79 3.02
CA ALA A 8 0.06 6.40 2.59
C ALA A 8 1.01 6.09 1.43
N ILE A 9 2.06 5.31 1.72
CA ILE A 9 3.08 4.92 0.72
C ILE A 9 3.31 3.40 0.68
N ASN A 10 2.55 2.59 1.44
CA ASN A 10 2.71 1.13 1.44
C ASN A 10 2.24 0.49 0.12
N HIS A 11 1.31 1.14 -0.57
CA HIS A 11 0.68 0.64 -1.80
C HIS A 11 0.21 1.83 -2.66
N THR A 12 -0.03 1.56 -3.93
CA THR A 12 -0.69 2.47 -4.88
C THR A 12 -1.87 1.78 -5.52
N PHE A 13 -2.76 2.53 -6.14
CA PHE A 13 -3.79 1.96 -7.02
C PHE A 13 -3.15 1.25 -8.22
N ASP A 14 -3.84 0.25 -8.74
CA ASP A 14 -3.45 -0.44 -9.97
C ASP A 14 -3.48 0.51 -11.17
N GLN A 15 -4.38 1.49 -11.20
CA GLN A 15 -4.41 2.52 -12.25
C GLN A 15 -3.26 3.52 -12.16
N HIS A 16 -2.48 3.53 -11.08
CA HIS A 16 -1.37 4.47 -10.93
C HIS A 16 -0.31 4.25 -12.02
N ALA A 17 0.21 5.33 -12.61
CA ALA A 17 1.18 5.26 -13.70
C ALA A 17 2.44 4.45 -13.35
N TRP A 18 2.85 4.46 -12.08
CA TRP A 18 3.97 3.63 -11.60
C TRP A 18 3.64 2.14 -11.65
N PHE A 19 2.44 1.73 -11.25
CA PHE A 19 2.01 0.34 -11.33
C PHE A 19 1.87 -0.12 -12.78
N GLN A 20 1.20 0.68 -13.62
CA GLN A 20 1.07 0.38 -15.06
C GLN A 20 2.43 0.24 -15.74
N SER A 21 3.39 1.11 -15.39
CA SER A 21 4.78 1.00 -15.84
C SER A 21 5.47 -0.24 -15.28
N SER A 22 5.26 -0.63 -14.02
CA SER A 22 5.83 -1.86 -13.44
C SER A 22 5.26 -3.13 -14.10
N LYS A 23 3.96 -3.10 -14.42
CA LYS A 23 3.18 -4.17 -15.04
C LYS A 23 3.54 -4.40 -16.51
N SER A 24 4.01 -3.37 -17.22
CA SER A 24 4.32 -3.46 -18.65
C SER A 24 5.40 -4.50 -19.00
N GLY A 25 6.25 -4.85 -18.03
CA GLY A 25 7.13 -6.01 -18.14
C GLY A 25 8.40 -5.92 -17.31
N ARG A 26 9.19 -7.00 -17.35
CA ARG A 26 10.43 -7.17 -16.57
C ARG A 26 11.54 -6.17 -16.89
N GLN A 27 11.50 -5.55 -18.07
CA GLN A 27 12.49 -4.56 -18.51
C GLN A 27 12.14 -3.12 -18.11
N SER A 28 11.00 -2.92 -17.44
CA SER A 28 10.61 -1.60 -16.97
C SER A 28 11.54 -1.11 -15.87
N GLU A 29 11.93 0.17 -15.93
CA GLU A 29 12.66 0.84 -14.85
C GLU A 29 11.90 0.85 -13.52
N LYS A 30 10.57 0.66 -13.56
CA LYS A 30 9.71 0.58 -12.38
C LYS A 30 9.32 -0.85 -12.02
N ARG A 31 9.96 -1.87 -12.62
CA ARG A 31 9.61 -3.27 -12.33
C ARG A 31 9.69 -3.58 -10.84
N ASP A 32 10.78 -3.15 -10.20
CA ASP A 32 11.04 -3.44 -8.78
C ASP A 32 10.35 -2.48 -7.80
N TRP A 33 9.48 -1.59 -8.29
CA TRP A 33 8.65 -0.74 -7.43
C TRP A 33 7.45 -1.50 -6.86
N ASN A 34 7.16 -2.68 -7.43
CA ASN A 34 6.13 -3.59 -6.99
C ASN A 34 6.74 -4.98 -6.77
N ILE A 35 6.07 -5.78 -5.94
CA ILE A 35 6.56 -7.12 -5.61
C ILE A 35 5.95 -8.10 -6.61
N TRP A 36 6.79 -8.63 -7.48
CA TRP A 36 6.46 -9.66 -8.47
C TRP A 36 7.13 -10.98 -8.10
N LYS A 37 6.42 -12.09 -8.29
CA LYS A 37 6.92 -13.44 -8.05
C LYS A 37 6.38 -14.42 -9.08
N PRO A 38 7.19 -15.40 -9.54
CA PRO A 38 6.69 -16.45 -10.43
C PRO A 38 5.70 -17.36 -9.71
N ALA A 39 4.90 -18.09 -10.49
CA ALA A 39 4.06 -19.15 -9.96
C ALA A 39 4.90 -20.28 -9.34
N VAL A 40 4.39 -20.88 -8.27
CA VAL A 40 4.92 -22.13 -7.70
C VAL A 40 4.09 -23.28 -8.24
N TYR A 41 4.72 -24.24 -8.90
CA TYR A 41 4.01 -25.35 -9.54
C TYR A 41 3.92 -26.57 -8.61
N ASP A 42 2.72 -27.16 -8.53
CA ASP A 42 2.54 -28.44 -7.85
C ASP A 42 3.03 -29.62 -8.71
N HIS A 43 3.03 -30.83 -8.13
CA HIS A 43 3.40 -32.07 -8.82
C HIS A 43 2.53 -32.40 -10.04
N ARG A 44 1.40 -31.71 -10.24
CA ARG A 44 0.48 -31.85 -11.39
C ARG A 44 0.68 -30.74 -12.41
N GLY A 45 1.68 -29.87 -12.22
CA GLY A 45 1.96 -28.75 -13.12
C GLY A 45 0.97 -27.59 -12.99
N ARG A 46 0.15 -27.52 -11.93
CA ARG A 46 -0.74 -26.37 -11.71
C ARG A 46 0.04 -25.28 -10.97
N GLY A 47 -0.04 -24.06 -11.50
CA GLY A 47 0.58 -22.87 -10.90
C GLY A 47 -0.24 -22.37 -9.70
N HIS A 48 0.46 -22.02 -8.63
CA HIS A 48 -0.09 -21.49 -7.39
C HIS A 48 0.60 -20.19 -6.99
N PRO A 49 -0.06 -19.36 -6.17
CA PRO A 49 0.59 -18.22 -5.51
C PRO A 49 1.88 -18.61 -4.76
N PRO A 50 2.82 -17.67 -4.61
CA PRO A 50 4.09 -17.91 -3.90
C PRO A 50 3.93 -18.38 -2.45
N ASN A 51 2.86 -17.94 -1.77
CA ASN A 51 2.54 -18.35 -0.41
C ASN A 51 1.03 -18.25 -0.15
N ASN A 52 0.62 -18.64 1.06
CA ASN A 52 -0.78 -18.67 1.48
C ASN A 52 -1.24 -17.40 2.22
N TRP A 53 -0.63 -16.24 2.01
CA TRP A 53 -1.00 -15.03 2.76
C TRP A 53 -2.40 -14.53 2.34
N ARG A 54 -3.19 -14.12 3.35
CA ARG A 54 -4.55 -13.56 3.19
C ARG A 54 -4.54 -12.05 3.10
N ALA A 55 -5.28 -11.52 2.13
CA ALA A 55 -5.55 -10.10 2.00
C ALA A 55 -6.30 -9.59 3.24
N ILE A 56 -6.00 -8.36 3.64
CA ILE A 56 -6.60 -7.75 4.83
C ILE A 56 -8.11 -7.53 4.63
N PHE A 57 -8.53 -7.29 3.38
CA PHE A 57 -9.93 -7.25 2.98
C PHE A 57 -10.29 -8.41 2.05
N GLY A 58 -11.57 -8.77 2.01
CA GLY A 58 -12.12 -9.76 1.08
C GLY A 58 -11.74 -11.23 1.35
N GLY A 59 -10.83 -11.51 2.28
CA GLY A 59 -10.49 -12.88 2.71
C GLY A 59 -9.76 -13.76 1.68
N GLY A 60 -9.50 -13.23 0.48
CA GLY A 60 -8.77 -13.90 -0.61
C GLY A 60 -7.25 -13.89 -0.44
N SER A 61 -6.55 -14.41 -1.45
CA SER A 61 -5.09 -14.36 -1.56
C SER A 61 -4.58 -12.91 -1.66
N VAL A 62 -3.39 -12.62 -1.13
CA VAL A 62 -2.66 -11.35 -1.40
C VAL A 62 -1.97 -11.32 -2.76
N TRP A 63 -2.03 -12.41 -3.52
CA TRP A 63 -1.36 -12.56 -4.80
C TRP A 63 -2.40 -12.66 -5.91
N GLU A 64 -2.23 -11.84 -6.94
CA GLU A 64 -3.04 -11.87 -8.16
C GLU A 64 -2.14 -12.17 -9.36
N TRP A 65 -2.60 -13.08 -10.22
CA TRP A 65 -1.88 -13.47 -11.43
C TRP A 65 -2.06 -12.39 -12.50
N ASP A 66 -0.95 -11.95 -13.08
CA ASP A 66 -0.95 -11.06 -14.23
C ASP A 66 -0.55 -11.82 -15.51
N GLU A 67 -1.50 -11.94 -16.43
CA GLU A 67 -1.29 -12.65 -17.70
C GLU A 67 -0.22 -12.00 -18.58
N GLN A 68 -0.02 -10.68 -18.49
CA GLN A 68 0.95 -10.00 -19.34
C GLN A 68 2.39 -10.32 -18.92
N SER A 69 2.68 -10.26 -17.62
CA SER A 69 4.02 -10.54 -17.09
C SER A 69 4.26 -12.01 -16.74
N GLN A 70 3.21 -12.83 -16.72
CA GLN A 70 3.22 -14.24 -16.31
C GLN A 70 3.81 -14.40 -14.89
N GLU A 71 3.44 -13.48 -14.00
CA GLU A 71 3.85 -13.46 -12.60
C GLU A 71 2.69 -13.05 -11.70
N TYR A 72 2.79 -13.42 -10.43
CA TYR A 72 1.93 -12.89 -9.39
C TYR A 72 2.45 -11.53 -8.90
N TYR A 73 1.57 -10.58 -8.66
CA TYR A 73 1.87 -9.35 -7.94
C TYR A 73 1.22 -9.32 -6.57
N LEU A 74 1.88 -8.67 -5.60
CA LEU A 74 1.39 -8.57 -4.22
C LEU A 74 0.42 -7.39 -4.05
N HIS A 75 -0.75 -7.66 -3.46
CA HIS A 75 -1.75 -6.69 -3.03
C HIS A 75 -2.29 -7.03 -1.63
N LEU A 76 -2.00 -6.18 -0.63
CA LEU A 76 -2.41 -6.47 0.76
C LEU A 76 -3.83 -6.02 1.10
N PHE A 77 -4.34 -5.02 0.37
CA PHE A 77 -5.60 -4.31 0.66
C PHE A 77 -6.59 -4.35 -0.51
N SER A 78 -6.41 -5.28 -1.46
CA SER A 78 -7.35 -5.39 -2.58
C SER A 78 -8.73 -5.81 -2.07
N LEU A 79 -9.75 -5.21 -2.65
CA LEU A 79 -11.15 -5.52 -2.38
C LEU A 79 -11.67 -6.49 -3.46
N GLU A 80 -12.82 -7.08 -3.20
CA GLU A 80 -13.63 -7.57 -4.31
C GLU A 80 -13.93 -6.40 -5.27
N LYS A 81 -13.88 -6.67 -6.58
CA LYS A 81 -14.00 -5.67 -7.65
C LYS A 81 -15.25 -4.81 -7.45
N GLY A 82 -15.09 -3.48 -7.34
CA GLY A 82 -16.22 -2.53 -7.23
C GLY A 82 -16.04 -1.34 -6.30
N VAL A 83 -14.86 -1.17 -5.68
CA VAL A 83 -14.53 0.00 -4.85
C VAL A 83 -13.31 0.70 -5.45
N ASP A 84 -13.40 2.02 -5.61
CA ASP A 84 -12.39 2.84 -6.31
C ASP A 84 -11.11 3.10 -5.49
N GLY A 85 -11.03 2.57 -4.26
CA GLY A 85 -9.80 2.53 -3.47
C GLY A 85 -9.93 2.97 -2.01
N PHE A 86 -8.92 2.63 -1.20
CA PHE A 86 -8.68 3.22 0.11
C PHE A 86 -7.24 3.77 0.18
N ILE A 87 -7.05 4.82 0.98
CA ILE A 87 -5.76 5.25 1.46
C ILE A 87 -5.64 4.68 2.87
N ILE A 88 -4.70 3.75 3.08
CA ILE A 88 -4.51 3.10 4.39
C ILE A 88 -3.07 3.31 4.83
N ASP A 89 -2.89 4.12 5.88
CA ASP A 89 -1.61 4.18 6.55
C ASP A 89 -1.31 2.84 7.20
N THR A 90 -0.20 2.26 6.77
CA THR A 90 0.32 0.97 7.23
C THR A 90 1.84 1.06 7.35
N VAL A 91 2.32 2.10 8.05
CA VAL A 91 3.74 2.29 8.40
C VAL A 91 4.38 1.05 9.02
N ASN A 92 3.63 0.21 9.74
CA ASN A 92 4.14 -1.05 10.27
C ASN A 92 4.36 -2.12 9.21
N MET A 93 3.82 -1.98 7.99
CA MET A 93 3.88 -3.02 6.97
C MET A 93 4.96 -2.82 5.93
N TYR A 94 5.73 -1.73 5.91
CA TYR A 94 6.67 -1.46 4.79
C TYR A 94 7.75 -2.55 4.59
N SER A 95 8.15 -3.25 5.64
CA SER A 95 9.18 -4.28 5.55
C SER A 95 8.56 -5.68 5.50
N LYS A 96 8.85 -6.44 4.45
CA LYS A 96 8.47 -7.86 4.29
C LYS A 96 9.72 -8.74 4.20
N PRO A 97 9.67 -10.00 4.66
CA PRO A 97 10.76 -10.95 4.46
C PRO A 97 10.94 -11.22 2.96
N SER A 98 12.19 -11.22 2.49
CA SER A 98 12.53 -11.42 1.07
C SER A 98 12.15 -12.81 0.54
N SER A 99 12.06 -13.79 1.43
CA SER A 99 11.66 -15.17 1.14
C SER A 99 10.15 -15.38 1.04
N TYR A 100 9.33 -14.44 1.54
CA TYR A 100 7.86 -14.53 1.53
C TYR A 100 7.32 -15.90 1.96
N PRO A 101 7.67 -16.42 3.16
CA PRO A 101 7.30 -17.77 3.56
C PRO A 101 5.80 -17.89 3.82
N SER A 102 5.23 -19.07 3.57
CA SER A 102 3.87 -19.41 4.01
C SER A 102 3.77 -19.44 5.53
N VAL A 103 2.59 -19.14 6.06
CA VAL A 103 2.26 -19.27 7.48
C VAL A 103 1.58 -20.61 7.77
N ALA A 104 1.71 -21.07 9.01
CA ALA A 104 0.98 -22.24 9.48
C ALA A 104 -0.54 -22.00 9.37
N PRO A 105 -1.33 -22.97 8.87
CA PRO A 105 -2.77 -22.82 8.81
C PRO A 105 -3.38 -22.71 10.21
N THR A 106 -4.06 -21.60 10.49
CA THR A 106 -4.82 -21.37 11.73
C THR A 106 -6.32 -21.42 11.50
N ASP A 107 -6.76 -21.24 10.27
CA ASP A 107 -8.15 -21.24 9.83
C ASP A 107 -8.39 -22.45 8.92
N SER A 108 -8.86 -23.55 9.50
CA SER A 108 -9.05 -24.85 8.85
C SER A 108 -10.23 -24.80 7.89
N GLY A 109 -10.00 -24.29 6.68
CA GLY A 109 -11.01 -24.12 5.64
C GLY A 109 -10.74 -22.93 4.73
N ALA A 110 -9.94 -21.97 5.20
CA ALA A 110 -9.56 -20.83 4.39
C ALA A 110 -8.43 -21.15 3.42
N VAL A 111 -8.61 -20.76 2.15
CA VAL A 111 -7.60 -20.88 1.08
C VAL A 111 -6.36 -20.04 1.37
N ALA A 112 -6.53 -18.92 2.08
CA ALA A 112 -5.47 -18.02 2.51
C ALA A 112 -5.52 -17.81 4.04
N GLN A 113 -4.38 -17.51 4.63
CA GLN A 113 -4.15 -17.43 6.07
C GLN A 113 -3.60 -16.05 6.50
N PRO A 114 -4.02 -15.52 7.66
CA PRO A 114 -3.50 -14.26 8.19
C PRO A 114 -1.98 -14.27 8.35
N ALA A 115 -1.30 -13.29 7.76
CA ALA A 115 0.16 -13.23 7.77
C ALA A 115 0.72 -12.04 8.56
N HIS A 116 -0.05 -11.48 9.51
CA HIS A 116 0.33 -10.28 10.27
C HIS A 116 1.71 -10.38 10.92
N THR A 117 2.10 -11.57 11.39
CA THR A 117 3.42 -11.82 12.00
C THR A 117 4.59 -11.72 11.04
N LEU A 118 4.34 -11.81 9.73
CA LEU A 118 5.36 -11.72 8.68
C LEU A 118 5.28 -10.39 7.91
N CYS A 119 4.09 -9.82 7.75
CA CYS A 119 3.89 -8.59 6.98
C CYS A 119 3.85 -7.33 7.84
N CYS A 120 3.67 -7.43 9.16
CA CYS A 120 3.77 -6.31 10.09
C CYS A 120 5.10 -6.34 10.86
N ASN A 121 5.69 -5.17 11.04
CA ASN A 121 6.94 -4.91 11.74
C ASN A 121 8.11 -5.78 11.24
N GLY A 122 8.24 -5.93 9.93
CA GLY A 122 9.30 -6.74 9.32
C GLY A 122 10.72 -6.24 9.61
N PRO A 123 11.74 -6.99 9.18
CA PRO A 123 13.12 -6.88 9.68
C PRO A 123 13.77 -5.50 9.50
N LYS A 124 13.35 -4.75 8.47
CA LYS A 124 13.88 -3.41 8.15
C LYS A 124 12.96 -2.27 8.58
N ILE A 125 11.87 -2.54 9.30
CA ILE A 125 10.85 -1.52 9.58
C ILE A 125 11.43 -0.32 10.34
N HIS A 126 12.31 -0.56 11.31
CA HIS A 126 12.94 0.51 12.08
C HIS A 126 13.99 1.29 11.26
N GLU A 127 14.64 0.65 10.29
CA GLU A 127 15.55 1.32 9.34
C GLU A 127 14.75 2.28 8.46
N TYR A 128 13.68 1.81 7.82
CA TYR A 128 12.82 2.62 6.96
C TYR A 128 12.18 3.79 7.73
N ARG A 129 11.71 3.55 8.96
CA ARG A 129 11.16 4.63 9.81
C ARG A 129 12.19 5.71 10.14
N ARG A 130 13.44 5.33 10.40
CA ARG A 130 14.53 6.31 10.64
C ARG A 130 14.84 7.09 9.37
N GLU A 131 14.89 6.42 8.22
CA GLU A 131 15.16 7.07 6.94
C GLU A 131 14.07 8.06 6.56
N ILE A 132 12.80 7.63 6.59
CA ILE A 132 11.63 8.49 6.40
C ILE A 132 11.66 9.66 7.38
N GLY A 133 11.87 9.39 8.68
CA GLY A 133 12.00 10.45 9.69
C GLY A 133 13.11 11.45 9.37
N SER A 134 14.27 10.99 8.91
CA SER A 134 15.38 11.88 8.51
C SER A 134 15.06 12.72 7.29
N MET A 135 14.35 12.16 6.30
CA MET A 135 13.89 12.89 5.13
C MET A 135 12.82 13.92 5.49
N LEU A 136 11.98 13.63 6.48
CA LEU A 136 10.90 14.51 6.91
C LEU A 136 11.40 15.69 7.76
N LYS A 137 12.54 15.57 8.46
CA LYS A 137 13.15 16.68 9.21
C LYS A 137 13.36 17.96 8.37
N LYS A 138 13.62 17.84 7.07
CA LYS A 138 13.77 19.02 6.19
C LYS A 138 12.47 19.80 5.99
N TYR A 139 11.33 19.18 6.31
CA TYR A 139 10.01 19.79 6.30
C TYR A 139 9.53 20.18 7.69
N ASP A 140 10.38 20.09 8.73
CA ASP A 140 10.06 20.68 10.03
C ASP A 140 9.90 22.19 9.84
N THR A 141 8.67 22.66 10.03
CA THR A 141 8.35 24.07 9.93
C THR A 141 8.13 24.64 11.33
N VAL A 142 8.56 25.89 11.55
CA VAL A 142 8.13 26.62 12.73
C VAL A 142 6.60 26.81 12.62
N PRO A 143 5.81 26.36 13.61
CA PRO A 143 4.36 26.50 13.57
C PRO A 143 3.98 27.97 13.35
N ARG A 144 3.42 28.29 12.17
CA ARG A 144 2.89 29.63 11.92
C ARG A 144 1.56 29.79 12.64
N ASN A 145 1.37 30.92 13.30
CA ASN A 145 0.12 31.22 13.96
C ASN A 145 -0.95 31.67 12.95
N PHE A 146 -1.40 30.74 12.10
CA PHE A 146 -2.45 31.02 11.14
C PHE A 146 -3.75 31.38 11.88
N ALA A 147 -4.33 32.53 11.52
CA ALA A 147 -5.66 32.91 11.96
C ALA A 147 -6.71 32.03 11.25
N LEU A 148 -7.85 31.79 11.90
CA LEU A 148 -8.95 30.99 11.34
C LEU A 148 -9.37 31.38 9.90
N PRO A 149 -9.43 32.68 9.52
CA PRO A 149 -9.73 33.07 8.14
C PRO A 149 -8.66 32.61 7.14
N GLN A 150 -7.37 32.65 7.52
CA GLN A 150 -6.26 32.22 6.66
C GLN A 150 -6.32 30.71 6.41
N PHE A 151 -6.66 29.93 7.46
CA PHE A 151 -6.87 28.49 7.32
C PHE A 151 -8.04 28.16 6.39
N LYS A 152 -9.20 28.81 6.60
CA LYS A 152 -10.38 28.60 5.76
C LYS A 152 -10.10 28.92 4.29
N ASN A 153 -9.31 29.95 4.01
CA ASN A 153 -8.90 30.29 2.66
C ASN A 153 -7.94 29.26 2.05
N ALA A 154 -6.98 28.75 2.83
CA ALA A 154 -6.11 27.67 2.37
C ALA A 154 -6.90 26.40 2.02
N VAL A 155 -7.79 25.94 2.90
CA VAL A 155 -8.65 24.77 2.64
C VAL A 155 -9.53 24.98 1.41
N ARG A 156 -10.11 26.18 1.23
CA ARG A 156 -10.88 26.51 0.02
C ARG A 156 -10.03 26.42 -1.25
N SER A 157 -8.81 26.96 -1.23
CA SER A 157 -7.91 26.89 -2.40
C SER A 157 -7.56 25.46 -2.79
N THR A 158 -7.40 24.56 -1.82
CA THR A 158 -7.19 23.12 -2.10
C THR A 158 -8.45 22.46 -2.65
N ARG A 159 -9.65 22.87 -2.21
CA ARG A 159 -10.93 22.37 -2.74
C ARG A 159 -11.26 22.86 -4.14
N ASP A 160 -10.79 24.04 -4.53
CA ASP A 160 -10.97 24.54 -5.90
C ASP A 160 -10.16 23.73 -6.92
N LEU A 161 -9.05 23.11 -6.49
CA LEU A 161 -8.23 22.19 -7.28
C LEU A 161 -9.01 20.93 -7.74
N ILE A 162 -10.12 20.62 -7.07
CA ILE A 162 -10.94 19.43 -7.31
C ILE A 162 -12.10 19.72 -8.27
N LYS A 163 -12.53 20.99 -8.37
CA LYS A 163 -13.70 21.34 -9.19
C LYS A 163 -13.43 21.09 -10.67
N GLY A 164 -14.26 20.27 -11.30
CA GLY A 164 -14.16 19.95 -12.72
C GLY A 164 -13.09 18.91 -13.06
N THR A 165 -12.64 18.14 -12.07
CA THR A 165 -11.69 17.02 -12.24
C THR A 165 -12.25 15.75 -11.63
N ASP A 166 -11.71 14.59 -12.02
CA ASP A 166 -12.04 13.29 -11.41
C ASP A 166 -11.26 13.03 -10.10
N VAL A 167 -10.60 14.06 -9.55
CA VAL A 167 -9.81 13.97 -8.32
C VAL A 167 -10.75 13.98 -7.11
N TRP A 168 -10.43 13.18 -6.10
CA TRP A 168 -11.10 13.20 -4.81
C TRP A 168 -10.08 13.50 -3.71
N THR A 169 -10.52 14.17 -2.65
CA THR A 169 -9.71 14.37 -1.43
C THR A 169 -10.46 13.79 -0.25
N THR A 170 -9.75 13.03 0.57
CA THR A 170 -10.23 12.62 1.89
C THR A 170 -9.62 13.54 2.92
N THR A 171 -10.44 14.14 3.78
CA THR A 171 -9.97 14.80 5.00
C THR A 171 -10.43 13.94 6.15
N PHE A 172 -9.50 13.26 6.80
CA PHE A 172 -9.79 12.54 8.03
C PHE A 172 -9.42 13.45 9.22
N LEU A 173 -10.33 13.57 10.18
CA LEU A 173 -10.06 14.21 11.47
C LEU A 173 -9.78 13.08 12.44
N GLU A 174 -8.51 12.72 12.60
CA GLU A 174 -8.09 11.78 13.64
C GLU A 174 -7.80 12.55 14.91
N ASN A 175 -8.52 12.22 15.98
CA ASN A 175 -8.19 12.72 17.30
C ASN A 175 -7.19 11.74 17.92
N HIS A 176 -5.91 12.10 17.90
CA HIS A 176 -4.92 11.46 18.74
C HIS A 176 -4.87 12.24 20.05
N ASP A 177 -5.81 11.92 20.95
CA ASP A 177 -5.71 12.32 22.36
C ASP A 177 -4.49 11.64 22.99
#